data_AF-A0AAE1XH04-F1
#
_entry.id   AF-A0AAE1XH04-F1
#
_cell.length_a   1.000
_cell.length_b   1.000
_cell.length_c   1.000
_cell.angle_alpha   90.00
_cell.angle_beta   90.00
_cell.angle_gamma   90.00
#
_symmetry.space_group_name_H-M   'P 1'
#
loop_
_entity.id
_entity.type
_entity.pdbx_description
1 polymer ?
#
loop_
_entity_poly.entity_id
_entity_poly.type
_entity_poly.pdbx_seq_one_letter_code
_entity_poly.pdbx_strand_id
1 'polypeptide(L)'
;MQAKACHLLPTKLPAAASPPKLPPPTYNTPQHNTISRAAISIAAPTTTPEELSTTVHDPVAPDDTVTAFWDYQFLFVSQRAETAKPIALRLVDGVLPNDFPSGTYYLTGPGLFSDDHGSTVHPLDGHGYLRAFNIDAARGKVEFMARYIETEAQAEERDPSTGEWRFTHRGPFSVLKEGKWWGIRR
;
A
#
# COMPACT_ATOMS: atom_id res chain seq x y z
N MET A 1 60.77 -11.85 -1.67
CA MET A 1 60.29 -12.99 -0.86
C MET A 1 58.77 -13.09 -1.02
N GLN A 2 58.29 -14.33 -1.09
CA GLN A 2 56.95 -14.77 -1.50
C GLN A 2 55.78 -14.32 -0.60
N ALA A 3 54.60 -14.41 -1.19
CA ALA A 3 53.27 -14.13 -0.68
C ALA A 3 52.81 -15.00 0.52
N LYS A 4 51.80 -14.50 1.23
CA LYS A 4 50.77 -15.35 1.85
C LYS A 4 49.39 -14.83 1.46
N ALA A 5 48.69 -15.64 0.69
CA ALA A 5 47.26 -15.53 0.43
C ALA A 5 46.50 -16.09 1.63
N CYS A 6 45.50 -15.37 2.11
CA CYS A 6 44.48 -15.93 2.99
C CYS A 6 43.18 -16.06 2.17
N HIS A 7 42.92 -17.28 1.73
CA HIS A 7 41.66 -17.71 1.17
C HIS A 7 40.64 -17.91 2.30
N LEU A 8 39.53 -17.19 2.26
CA LEU A 8 38.30 -17.59 2.97
C LEU A 8 37.22 -17.81 1.91
N LEU A 9 36.73 -19.04 1.91
CA LEU A 9 35.77 -19.61 0.96
C LEU A 9 34.35 -19.04 1.15
N PRO A 10 33.46 -19.20 0.15
CA PRO A 10 32.19 -18.51 0.07
C PRO A 10 31.08 -19.20 0.87
N THR A 11 30.38 -18.45 1.72
CA THR A 11 29.13 -18.91 2.33
C THR A 11 28.01 -18.71 1.31
N LYS A 12 27.56 -19.81 0.71
CA LYS A 12 26.38 -19.87 -0.16
C LYS A 12 25.16 -19.36 0.62
N LEU A 13 24.51 -18.31 0.12
CA LEU A 13 23.18 -17.89 0.54
C LEU A 13 22.17 -18.98 0.16
N PRO A 14 21.29 -19.42 1.06
CA PRO A 14 20.22 -20.34 0.70
C PRO A 14 19.27 -19.66 -0.31
N ALA A 15 18.92 -20.40 -1.35
CA ALA A 15 17.98 -19.98 -2.38
C ALA A 15 16.65 -19.56 -1.73
N ALA A 16 16.17 -18.38 -2.10
CA ALA A 16 14.87 -17.87 -1.70
C ALA A 16 13.79 -18.91 -2.04
N ALA A 17 13.08 -19.39 -1.02
CA ALA A 17 11.85 -20.14 -1.22
C ALA A 17 10.90 -19.26 -2.03
N SER A 18 10.45 -19.75 -3.18
CA SER A 18 9.40 -19.09 -3.95
C SER A 18 8.12 -19.03 -3.11
N PRO A 19 7.40 -17.91 -3.08
CA PRO A 19 6.11 -17.86 -2.41
C PRO A 19 5.16 -18.90 -3.03
N PRO A 20 4.26 -19.51 -2.24
CA PRO A 20 3.32 -20.49 -2.75
C PRO A 20 2.46 -19.87 -3.87
N LYS A 21 2.41 -20.55 -5.03
CA LYS A 21 1.50 -20.22 -6.12
C LYS A 21 0.06 -20.42 -5.63
N LEU A 22 -0.66 -19.32 -5.47
CA LEU A 22 -2.10 -19.35 -5.28
C LEU A 22 -2.78 -19.80 -6.59
N PRO A 23 -3.81 -20.65 -6.55
CA PRO A 23 -4.59 -21.01 -7.72
C PRO A 23 -5.30 -19.77 -8.30
N PRO A 24 -5.54 -19.72 -9.62
CA PRO A 24 -6.24 -18.60 -10.22
C PRO A 24 -7.68 -18.51 -9.69
N PRO A 25 -8.18 -17.30 -9.37
CA PRO A 25 -9.57 -17.13 -8.96
C PRO A 25 -10.50 -17.51 -10.12
N THR A 26 -11.44 -18.41 -9.83
CA THR A 26 -12.50 -18.76 -10.77
C THR A 26 -13.59 -17.70 -10.64
N TYR A 27 -13.61 -16.72 -11.54
CA TYR A 27 -14.66 -15.70 -11.56
C TYR A 27 -15.96 -16.30 -12.12
N ASN A 28 -16.89 -16.64 -11.25
CA ASN A 28 -18.29 -16.80 -11.63
C ASN A 28 -18.97 -15.43 -11.56
N THR A 29 -19.39 -14.90 -12.70
CA THR A 29 -20.14 -13.63 -12.79
C THR A 29 -21.49 -13.77 -12.08
N PRO A 30 -21.76 -13.06 -10.97
CA PRO A 30 -23.09 -13.08 -10.37
C PRO A 30 -24.03 -12.21 -11.21
N GLN A 31 -25.18 -12.76 -11.57
CA GLN A 31 -26.25 -12.01 -12.21
C GLN A 31 -26.72 -10.87 -11.30
N HIS A 32 -26.91 -9.71 -11.92
CA HIS A 32 -27.21 -8.43 -11.29
C HIS A 32 -28.62 -8.44 -10.70
N ASN A 33 -28.76 -8.71 -9.40
CA ASN A 33 -30.01 -8.49 -8.68
C ASN A 33 -30.02 -7.08 -8.08
N THR A 34 -30.91 -6.24 -8.58
CA THR A 34 -31.17 -4.88 -8.11
C THR A 34 -31.74 -4.93 -6.69
N ILE A 35 -30.92 -4.62 -5.69
CA ILE A 35 -31.38 -4.47 -4.30
C ILE A 35 -31.61 -2.98 -4.04
N SER A 36 -32.87 -2.64 -3.76
CA SER A 36 -33.35 -1.31 -3.41
C SER A 36 -32.62 -0.74 -2.19
N ARG A 37 -32.13 0.49 -2.32
CA ARG A 37 -31.39 1.23 -1.29
C ARG A 37 -32.36 1.69 -0.19
N ALA A 38 -32.48 0.95 0.91
CA ALA A 38 -33.21 1.41 2.09
C ALA A 38 -32.37 2.48 2.83
N ALA A 39 -33.00 3.61 3.14
CA ALA A 39 -32.40 4.73 3.86
C ALA A 39 -32.12 4.37 5.32
N ILE A 40 -30.91 4.66 5.81
CA ILE A 40 -30.51 4.44 7.20
C ILE A 40 -30.95 5.67 8.02
N SER A 41 -32.00 5.51 8.82
CA SER A 41 -32.39 6.47 9.87
C SER A 41 -31.91 5.93 11.21
N ILE A 42 -31.06 6.69 11.92
CA ILE A 42 -30.57 6.31 13.25
C ILE A 42 -31.47 6.99 14.28
N ALA A 43 -32.42 6.24 14.84
CA ALA A 43 -33.05 6.56 16.11
C ALA A 43 -32.58 5.55 17.15
N ALA A 44 -32.02 6.03 18.26
CA ALA A 44 -31.62 5.18 19.38
C ALA A 44 -32.84 4.81 20.24
N PRO A 45 -32.96 3.54 20.67
CA PRO A 45 -33.70 3.27 21.89
C PRO A 45 -32.97 2.35 22.88
N THR A 46 -33.30 2.65 24.13
CA THR A 46 -32.97 2.04 25.41
C THR A 46 -33.18 0.52 25.48
N THR A 47 -32.29 -0.12 26.23
CA THR A 47 -32.23 -1.53 26.68
C THR A 47 -33.55 -2.26 26.92
N THR A 48 -33.78 -3.40 26.26
CA THR A 48 -34.24 -4.68 26.85
C THR A 48 -34.04 -5.82 25.82
N PRO A 49 -33.51 -7.02 26.18
CA PRO A 49 -33.33 -8.13 25.24
C PRO A 49 -34.51 -9.12 25.30
N GLU A 50 -35.19 -9.34 24.17
CA GLU A 50 -36.06 -10.50 23.95
C GLU A 50 -35.58 -11.32 22.74
N GLU A 51 -35.67 -12.63 22.91
CA GLU A 51 -35.12 -13.70 22.08
C GLU A 51 -35.92 -13.99 20.79
N LEU A 52 -35.15 -14.42 19.79
CA LEU A 52 -35.42 -15.37 18.70
C LEU A 52 -36.62 -15.15 17.77
N SER A 53 -36.33 -15.02 16.47
CA SER A 53 -36.84 -15.99 15.49
C SER A 53 -35.98 -16.04 14.23
N THR A 54 -35.73 -17.29 13.83
CA THR A 54 -34.87 -17.80 12.78
C THR A 54 -35.34 -17.41 11.38
N THR A 55 -34.44 -16.89 10.55
CA THR A 55 -34.67 -16.80 9.10
C THR A 55 -33.36 -17.04 8.33
N VAL A 56 -33.30 -18.21 7.69
CA VAL A 56 -32.46 -18.59 6.54
C VAL A 56 -31.01 -18.13 6.62
N HIS A 57 -30.17 -18.94 7.28
CA HIS A 57 -28.73 -18.92 7.04
C HIS A 57 -28.45 -19.45 5.63
N ASP A 58 -28.42 -18.55 4.65
CA ASP A 58 -27.38 -18.68 3.63
C ASP A 58 -26.04 -18.54 4.38
N PRO A 59 -25.06 -19.44 4.18
CA PRO A 59 -23.73 -19.20 4.67
C PRO A 59 -23.15 -18.06 3.82
N VAL A 60 -23.41 -16.82 4.21
CA VAL A 60 -22.48 -15.74 3.89
C VAL A 60 -21.19 -16.19 4.53
N ALA A 61 -20.28 -16.73 3.71
CA ALA A 61 -19.00 -17.24 4.17
C ALA A 61 -18.36 -16.12 5.02
N PRO A 62 -18.22 -16.30 6.34
CA PRO A 62 -17.63 -15.28 7.20
C PRO A 62 -16.18 -14.96 6.79
N ASP A 63 -15.60 -15.83 5.97
CA ASP A 63 -14.26 -15.73 5.42
C ASP A 63 -14.11 -14.61 4.37
N ASP A 64 -15.11 -14.37 3.51
CA ASP A 64 -14.98 -13.41 2.42
C ASP A 64 -14.94 -11.96 2.92
N THR A 65 -15.74 -11.64 3.94
CA THR A 65 -15.79 -10.29 4.52
C THR A 65 -14.54 -9.95 5.34
N VAL A 66 -14.02 -10.94 6.08
CA VAL A 66 -12.77 -10.81 6.85
C VAL A 66 -11.57 -10.72 5.90
N THR A 67 -11.54 -11.53 4.85
CA THR A 67 -10.48 -11.49 3.82
C THR A 67 -10.48 -10.15 3.09
N ALA A 68 -11.63 -9.65 2.66
CA ALA A 68 -11.74 -8.34 2.00
C ALA A 68 -11.31 -7.19 2.92
N PHE A 69 -11.56 -7.28 4.23
CA PHE A 69 -11.10 -6.29 5.19
C PHE A 69 -9.56 -6.23 5.25
N TRP A 70 -8.90 -7.38 5.37
CA TRP A 70 -7.43 -7.43 5.43
C TRP A 70 -6.80 -6.96 4.12
N ASP A 71 -7.31 -7.42 2.98
CA ASP A 71 -6.86 -6.99 1.65
C ASP A 71 -6.96 -5.46 1.48
N TYR A 72 -8.05 -4.88 1.99
CA TYR A 72 -8.20 -3.43 1.98
C TYR A 72 -7.19 -2.72 2.88
N GLN A 73 -6.92 -3.25 4.09
CA GLN A 73 -5.89 -2.69 4.97
C GLN A 73 -4.50 -2.74 4.34
N PHE A 74 -4.18 -3.77 3.55
CA PHE A 74 -2.90 -3.87 2.84
C PHE A 74 -2.65 -2.74 1.83
N LEU A 75 -3.71 -2.06 1.36
CA LEU A 75 -3.56 -0.89 0.49
C LEU A 75 -2.90 0.31 1.19
N PHE A 76 -2.85 0.30 2.53
CA PHE A 76 -2.25 1.36 3.35
C PHE A 76 -0.86 0.98 3.91
N VAL A 77 -0.18 0.02 3.28
CA VAL A 77 1.24 -0.25 3.58
C VAL A 77 2.12 0.82 2.94
N SER A 78 3.10 1.31 3.72
CA SER A 78 4.08 2.31 3.29
C SER A 78 4.93 1.85 2.09
N GLN A 79 4.91 2.61 1.01
CA GLN A 79 5.79 2.46 -0.16
C GLN A 79 7.11 3.21 0.07
N ARG A 80 8.09 2.55 0.71
CA ARG A 80 9.36 3.20 1.10
C ARG A 80 10.35 3.39 -0.05
N ALA A 81 10.32 2.51 -1.05
CA ALA A 81 11.28 2.55 -2.15
C ALA A 81 10.95 3.69 -3.13
N GLU A 82 11.98 4.41 -3.56
CA GLU A 82 11.91 5.39 -4.63
C GLU A 82 12.60 4.85 -5.88
N THR A 83 12.20 5.37 -7.04
CA THR A 83 12.75 5.03 -8.34
C THR A 83 13.07 6.34 -9.05
N ALA A 84 14.21 6.93 -8.67
CA ALA A 84 14.66 8.22 -9.22
C ALA A 84 15.15 8.13 -10.67
N LYS A 85 15.54 6.94 -11.13
CA LYS A 85 15.91 6.66 -12.53
C LYS A 85 14.76 5.91 -13.21
N PRO A 86 14.42 6.22 -14.47
CA PRO A 86 13.38 5.50 -15.19
C PRO A 86 13.63 3.99 -15.22
N ILE A 87 12.62 3.19 -14.85
CA ILE A 87 12.63 1.74 -15.01
C ILE A 87 11.67 1.38 -16.14
N ALA A 88 12.17 0.65 -17.14
CA ALA A 88 11.32 0.14 -18.21
C ALA A 88 10.36 -0.93 -17.65
N LEU A 89 9.06 -0.69 -17.81
CA LEU A 89 8.03 -1.65 -17.46
C LEU A 89 7.88 -2.69 -18.57
N ARG A 90 7.58 -3.93 -18.16
CA ARG A 90 7.19 -5.00 -19.08
C ARG A 90 5.68 -5.16 -19.04
N LEU A 91 5.05 -5.11 -20.21
CA LEU A 91 3.64 -5.42 -20.35
C LEU A 91 3.42 -6.92 -20.04
N VAL A 92 2.53 -7.23 -19.10
CA VAL A 92 2.25 -8.61 -18.68
C VAL A 92 1.02 -9.16 -19.40
N ASP A 93 0.03 -8.32 -19.65
CA ASP A 93 -1.21 -8.67 -20.34
C ASP A 93 -1.65 -7.52 -21.27
N GLY A 94 -2.31 -7.86 -22.37
CA GLY A 94 -2.73 -6.94 -23.41
C GLY A 94 -1.61 -6.38 -24.29
N VAL A 95 -1.90 -5.26 -24.97
CA VAL A 95 -0.97 -4.52 -25.85
C VAL A 95 -1.16 -3.01 -25.63
N LEU A 96 -0.07 -2.24 -25.66
CA LEU A 96 -0.15 -0.78 -25.66
C LEU A 96 -0.64 -0.34 -27.06
N PRO A 97 -1.80 0.33 -27.19
CA PRO A 97 -2.30 0.74 -28.50
C PRO A 97 -1.36 1.72 -29.18
N ASN A 98 -1.11 1.54 -30.47
CA ASN A 98 -0.19 2.39 -31.23
C ASN A 98 -0.69 3.84 -31.40
N ASP A 99 -2.01 4.04 -31.29
CA ASP A 99 -2.68 5.35 -31.32
C ASP A 99 -2.84 5.97 -29.93
N PHE A 100 -2.35 5.30 -28.87
CA PHE A 100 -2.36 5.84 -27.53
C PHE A 100 -1.48 7.11 -27.45
N PRO A 101 -1.93 8.19 -26.79
CA PRO A 101 -1.14 9.41 -26.70
C PRO A 101 0.18 9.15 -25.97
N SER A 102 1.29 9.49 -26.62
CA SER A 102 2.59 9.50 -25.96
C SER A 102 2.71 10.71 -25.05
N GLY A 103 3.27 10.51 -23.85
CA GLY A 103 3.32 11.55 -22.83
C GLY A 103 3.56 10.96 -21.46
N THR A 104 3.40 11.77 -20.42
CA THR A 104 3.61 11.33 -19.03
C THR A 104 2.33 11.43 -18.24
N TYR A 105 1.90 10.30 -17.68
CA TYR A 105 0.83 10.26 -16.70
C TYR A 105 1.41 10.42 -15.29
N TYR A 106 1.02 11.49 -14.60
CA TYR A 106 1.41 11.76 -13.23
C TYR A 106 0.29 11.37 -12.26
N LEU A 107 0.66 10.66 -11.20
CA LEU A 107 -0.23 10.29 -10.11
C LEU A 107 0.43 10.62 -8.79
N THR A 108 -0.24 11.40 -7.95
CA THR A 108 0.19 11.69 -6.58
C THR A 108 -0.77 11.07 -5.57
N GLY A 109 -0.26 10.81 -4.37
CA GLY A 109 -1.01 10.34 -3.22
C GLY A 109 -0.06 10.06 -2.06
N PRO A 110 -0.58 9.76 -0.87
CA PRO A 110 0.27 9.42 0.27
C PRO A 110 1.02 8.11 -0.01
N GLY A 111 2.31 8.08 0.30
CA GLY A 111 3.16 6.90 0.15
C GLY A 111 3.67 6.33 1.47
N LEU A 112 3.60 7.11 2.56
CA LEU A 112 4.15 6.72 3.85
C LEU A 112 3.10 6.91 4.95
N PHE A 113 2.74 5.82 5.62
CA PHE A 113 1.70 5.79 6.65
C PHE A 113 2.22 5.38 8.03
N SER A 114 3.40 4.78 8.05
CA SER A 114 4.11 4.34 9.25
C SER A 114 5.59 4.69 9.14
N ASP A 115 6.16 5.14 10.25
CA ASP A 115 7.59 5.47 10.38
C ASP A 115 8.41 4.27 10.88
N ASP A 116 9.72 4.43 11.04
CA ASP A 116 10.62 3.35 11.50
C ASP A 116 10.62 3.17 13.03
N HIS A 117 9.80 3.94 13.75
CA HIS A 117 9.69 3.95 15.20
C HIS A 117 8.33 3.49 15.73
N GLY A 118 7.48 2.96 14.85
CA GLY A 118 6.18 2.39 15.19
C GLY A 118 5.04 3.41 15.26
N SER A 119 5.27 4.67 14.86
CA SER A 119 4.21 5.65 14.71
C SER A 119 3.48 5.44 13.40
N THR A 120 2.16 5.66 13.44
CA THR A 120 1.28 5.57 12.27
C THR A 120 0.44 6.83 12.16
N VAL A 121 0.13 7.24 10.93
CA VAL A 121 -0.73 8.38 10.63
C VAL A 121 -1.95 7.96 9.83
N HIS A 122 -3.00 8.78 9.89
CA HIS A 122 -4.13 8.70 8.98
C HIS A 122 -3.63 8.81 7.53
N PRO A 123 -4.21 8.07 6.57
CA PRO A 123 -3.72 8.06 5.18
C PRO A 123 -3.56 9.44 4.54
N LEU A 124 -4.47 10.38 4.86
CA LEU A 124 -4.42 11.75 4.32
C LEU A 124 -3.30 12.62 4.91
N ASP A 125 -2.61 12.16 5.96
CA ASP A 125 -1.46 12.85 6.56
C ASP A 125 -0.12 12.22 6.16
N GLY A 126 -0.15 11.13 5.38
CA GLY A 126 1.06 10.49 4.91
C GLY A 126 1.85 11.38 3.94
N HIS A 127 3.17 11.19 3.89
CA HIS A 127 4.03 11.94 2.98
C HIS A 127 3.66 11.71 1.51
N GLY A 128 3.61 12.80 0.74
CA GLY A 128 3.24 12.78 -0.66
C GLY A 128 4.26 12.01 -1.51
N TYR A 129 3.77 11.09 -2.33
CA TYR A 129 4.56 10.23 -3.20
C TYR A 129 4.08 10.37 -4.65
N LEU A 130 4.94 10.96 -5.47
CA LEU A 130 4.70 11.22 -6.87
C LEU A 130 5.17 10.03 -7.71
N ARG A 131 4.29 9.55 -8.58
CA ARG A 131 4.56 8.52 -9.58
C ARG A 131 4.40 9.11 -10.97
N ALA A 132 5.29 8.71 -11.88
CA ALA A 132 5.25 9.11 -13.27
C ALA A 132 5.37 7.86 -14.17
N PHE A 133 4.46 7.76 -15.13
CA PHE A 133 4.49 6.77 -16.19
C PHE A 133 4.75 7.49 -17.50
N ASN A 134 5.96 7.37 -18.03
CA ASN A 134 6.33 7.92 -19.32
C ASN A 134 6.00 6.89 -20.41
N ILE A 135 5.08 7.23 -21.29
CA ILE A 135 4.50 6.35 -22.30
C ILE A 135 4.99 6.82 -23.67
N ASP A 136 5.71 5.93 -24.35
CA ASP A 136 6.10 6.06 -25.75
C ASP A 136 5.33 4.99 -26.54
N ALA A 137 4.16 5.36 -27.05
CA ALA A 137 3.27 4.45 -27.76
C ALA A 137 3.87 4.02 -29.11
N ALA A 138 4.59 4.92 -29.80
CA ALA A 138 5.25 4.61 -31.06
C ALA A 138 6.31 3.51 -30.91
N ARG A 139 6.96 3.43 -29.75
CA ARG A 139 7.94 2.38 -29.42
C ARG A 139 7.37 1.25 -28.55
N GLY A 140 6.08 1.30 -28.22
CA GLY A 140 5.45 0.32 -27.32
C GLY A 140 6.08 0.26 -25.93
N LYS A 141 6.67 1.37 -25.44
CA LYS A 141 7.48 1.39 -24.21
C LYS A 141 6.81 2.24 -23.13
N VAL A 142 6.86 1.74 -21.89
CA VAL A 142 6.47 2.51 -20.71
C VAL A 142 7.61 2.51 -19.71
N GLU A 143 7.95 3.68 -19.16
CA GLU A 143 8.92 3.82 -18.08
C GLU A 143 8.25 4.33 -16.82
N PHE A 144 8.67 3.82 -15.67
CA PHE A 144 8.18 4.21 -14.36
C PHE A 144 9.25 4.95 -13.57
N MET A 145 8.82 6.00 -12.89
CA MET A 145 9.60 6.72 -11.89
C MET A 145 8.71 7.03 -10.69
N ALA A 146 9.31 7.10 -9.52
CA ALA A 146 8.58 7.55 -8.34
C ALA A 146 9.50 8.14 -7.28
N ARG A 147 9.04 9.19 -6.60
CA ARG A 147 9.77 9.89 -5.55
C ARG A 147 8.81 10.51 -4.54
N TYR A 148 9.29 10.69 -3.32
CA TYR A 148 8.63 11.55 -2.34
C TYR A 148 8.74 13.01 -2.75
N ILE A 149 7.72 13.80 -2.40
CA ILE A 149 7.74 15.25 -2.56
C ILE A 149 8.59 15.82 -1.43
N GLU A 150 9.61 16.60 -1.77
CA GLU A 150 10.52 17.27 -0.84
C GLU A 150 9.82 18.46 -0.17
N THR A 151 8.89 18.18 0.74
CA THR A 151 8.29 19.18 1.62
C THR A 151 9.21 19.47 2.81
N GLU A 152 8.99 20.58 3.53
CA GLU A 152 9.72 20.89 4.76
C GLU A 152 9.61 19.74 5.77
N ALA A 153 8.40 19.24 6.01
CA ALA A 153 8.15 18.09 6.89
C ALA A 153 8.90 16.83 6.41
N GLN A 154 8.95 16.57 5.11
CA GLN A 154 9.68 15.41 4.56
C GLN A 154 11.19 15.52 4.83
N ALA A 155 11.76 16.71 4.64
CA ALA A 155 13.19 16.96 4.84
C ALA A 155 13.60 16.87 6.32
N GLU A 156 12.70 17.24 7.23
CA GLU A 156 12.93 17.15 8.68
C GLU A 156 12.76 15.73 9.22
N GLU A 157 11.80 14.97 8.67
CA GLU A 157 11.42 13.65 9.20
C GLU A 157 12.18 12.49 8.57
N ARG A 158 12.81 12.69 7.41
CA ARG A 158 13.65 11.67 6.76
C ARG A 158 15.13 11.96 7.00
N ASP A 159 15.81 11.04 7.66
CA ASP A 159 17.27 11.08 7.76
C ASP A 159 17.89 10.86 6.36
N PRO A 160 18.68 11.82 5.83
CA PRO A 160 19.25 11.70 4.49
C PRO A 160 20.39 10.68 4.41
N SER A 161 21.01 10.33 5.54
CA SER A 161 22.14 9.41 5.62
C SER A 161 21.70 7.95 5.76
N THR A 162 20.65 7.69 6.55
CA THR A 162 20.13 6.34 6.80
C THR A 162 18.89 6.04 5.97
N GLY A 163 18.16 7.06 5.53
CA GLY A 163 16.85 6.93 4.89
C GLY A 163 15.71 6.59 5.85
N GLU A 164 15.98 6.56 7.16
CA GLU A 164 14.99 6.30 8.19
C GLU A 164 14.00 7.47 8.30
N TRP A 165 12.77 7.14 8.65
CA TRP A 165 11.68 8.07 8.87
C TRP A 165 11.31 8.12 10.34
N ARG A 166 11.11 9.33 10.84
CA ARG A 166 10.55 9.60 12.15
C ARG A 166 9.53 10.72 12.01
N PHE A 167 8.26 10.40 12.26
CA PHE A 167 7.23 11.43 12.25
C PHE A 167 7.47 12.41 13.41
N THR A 168 7.30 13.71 13.17
CA THR A 168 7.44 14.77 14.18
C THR A 168 6.28 15.77 14.08
N HIS A 169 5.72 15.93 12.89
CA HIS A 169 4.60 16.81 12.58
C HIS A 169 3.26 16.15 12.94
N ARG A 170 2.32 16.96 13.44
CA ARG A 170 0.94 16.53 13.66
C ARG A 170 0.12 16.81 12.42
N GLY A 171 -0.34 15.75 11.77
CA GLY A 171 -1.28 15.87 10.67
C GLY A 171 -2.68 16.33 11.11
N PRO A 172 -3.44 17.03 10.26
CA PRO A 172 -4.80 17.48 10.56
C PRO A 172 -5.79 16.34 10.82
N PHE A 173 -5.56 15.14 10.28
CA PHE A 173 -6.44 13.97 10.43
C PHE A 173 -5.93 12.95 11.47
N SER A 174 -4.67 13.10 11.88
CA SER A 174 -3.97 12.28 12.85
C SER A 174 -3.85 13.07 14.14
N VAL A 175 -4.88 12.98 14.96
CA VAL A 175 -4.73 13.31 16.37
C VAL A 175 -3.79 12.28 16.97
N LEU A 176 -2.54 12.67 17.26
CA LEU A 176 -1.67 11.93 18.18
C LEU A 176 -2.51 11.64 19.42
N LYS A 177 -2.92 10.37 19.57
CA LYS A 177 -3.80 9.92 20.64
C LYS A 177 -3.17 10.39 21.96
N GLU A 178 -3.84 11.31 22.65
CA GLU A 178 -3.49 11.82 23.98
C GLU A 178 -2.24 12.70 24.11
N GLY A 179 -1.75 13.32 23.02
CA GLY A 179 -0.69 14.33 23.15
C GLY A 179 0.65 13.83 23.72
N LYS A 180 0.80 12.52 23.91
CA LYS A 180 2.02 11.83 24.32
C LYS A 180 2.34 10.73 23.33
N TRP A 181 3.61 10.70 22.93
CA TRP A 181 4.17 9.58 22.19
C TRP A 181 4.22 8.34 23.08
N TRP A 182 3.39 7.34 22.77
CA TRP A 182 3.66 5.97 23.22
C TRP A 182 4.73 5.39 22.29
N GLY A 183 6.00 5.73 22.50
CA GLY A 183 7.10 5.18 21.68
C GLY A 183 8.47 5.85 21.80
N ILE A 184 8.58 7.10 22.26
CA ILE A 184 9.88 7.78 22.42
C ILE A 184 10.28 7.76 23.90
N ARG A 185 11.25 6.91 24.24
CA ARG A 185 12.12 7.13 25.40
C ARG A 185 13.30 8.01 24.94
N ARG A 186 13.20 9.29 25.33
CA ARG A 186 14.19 10.38 25.37
C ARG A 186 15.19 10.51 24.22
#